data_AF-A0A965CM06-F1
#
_entry.id   AF-A0A965CM06-F1
#
_cell.length_a   1.000
_cell.length_b   1.000
_cell.length_c   1.000
_cell.angle_alpha   90.00
_cell.angle_beta   90.00
_cell.angle_gamma   90.00
#
_symmetry.space_group_name_H-M   'P 1'
#
loop_
_entity.id
_entity.type
_entity.pdbx_description
1 polymer ?
#
loop_
_entity_poly.entity_id
_entity_poly.type
_entity_poly.pdbx_seq_one_letter_code
_entity_poly.pdbx_strand_id
1 'polypeptide(L)'
;MAGGRGIQTPFGIFYGSNITPHPEAGIGGWSDEDFVRAMTLGEAPDGSHYFPVFPYTSFRLMTETDLLHLKDYLFSLPASPKVNREHEVPFPFNLRPPLFFWKLMFLEKGSFEKDPSKSELWNRGAYLSNALAHCGECHTPRNLLGGLKASMHYAGSREGPEGELAPNITPDQETGIGAWSKQDLQWLLETGMKPDADNVQGLMAEAIDDGYSHLPPEDLKAMAEYLVSLPPIKNRVISENQDSEQDW
;
A
#
# COMPACT_ATOMS: atom_id res chain seq x y z
N MET A 1 9.53 13.30 1.60
CA MET A 1 9.02 13.53 2.98
C MET A 1 8.33 14.89 3.20
N ALA A 2 8.76 15.99 2.57
CA ALA A 2 8.10 17.30 2.74
C ALA A 2 6.75 17.46 1.99
N GLY A 3 6.16 16.36 1.50
CA GLY A 3 4.87 16.36 0.81
C GLY A 3 4.83 17.05 -0.56
N GLY A 4 3.61 17.11 -1.10
CA GLY A 4 3.25 17.83 -2.34
C GLY A 4 3.26 17.00 -3.62
N ARG A 5 3.67 15.72 -3.59
CA ARG A 5 3.43 14.78 -4.71
C ARG A 5 1.93 14.54 -4.82
N GLY A 6 1.37 14.75 -6.01
CA GLY A 6 -0.02 14.46 -6.31
C GLY A 6 -0.20 12.99 -6.64
N ILE A 7 -1.26 12.38 -6.15
CA ILE A 7 -1.72 11.03 -6.48
C ILE A 7 -3.05 11.20 -7.21
N GLN A 8 -3.05 10.88 -8.49
CA GLN A 8 -4.26 10.94 -9.30
C GLN A 8 -5.16 9.73 -9.01
N THR A 9 -6.44 9.99 -8.83
CA THR A 9 -7.45 8.95 -8.60
C THR A 9 -8.73 9.29 -9.38
N PRO A 10 -9.66 8.33 -9.55
CA PRO A 10 -10.99 8.63 -10.09
C PRO A 10 -11.79 9.66 -9.27
N PHE A 11 -11.40 9.91 -8.02
CA PHE A 11 -12.08 10.83 -7.11
C PHE A 11 -11.44 12.24 -7.07
N GLY A 12 -10.36 12.48 -7.80
CA GLY A 12 -9.59 13.73 -7.77
C GLY A 12 -8.10 13.51 -7.47
N ILE A 13 -7.38 14.60 -7.22
CA ILE A 13 -5.94 14.56 -6.92
C ILE A 13 -5.72 14.80 -5.43
N PHE A 14 -5.11 13.82 -4.77
CA PHE A 14 -4.68 13.95 -3.38
C PHE A 14 -3.21 14.31 -3.34
N TYR A 15 -2.79 15.14 -2.39
CA TYR A 15 -1.40 15.56 -2.23
C TYR A 15 -0.86 14.99 -0.93
N GLY A 16 0.32 14.36 -1.00
CA GLY A 16 1.00 13.90 0.20
C GLY A 16 1.30 15.06 1.15
N SER A 17 1.07 14.85 2.45
CA SER A 17 1.43 15.83 3.49
C SER A 17 2.92 15.82 3.79
N ASN A 18 3.39 16.90 4.40
CA ASN A 18 4.68 17.05 5.00
C ASN A 18 4.69 16.27 6.32
N ILE A 19 5.48 15.21 6.36
CA ILE A 19 5.64 14.31 7.51
C ILE A 19 7.01 14.47 8.18
N THR A 20 7.67 15.61 7.97
CA THR A 20 8.93 15.97 8.64
C THR A 20 8.68 16.44 10.08
N PRO A 21 9.70 16.51 10.97
CA PRO A 21 9.52 16.96 12.35
C PRO A 21 9.35 18.49 12.50
N HIS A 22 8.99 19.19 11.43
CA HIS A 22 8.69 20.61 11.53
C HIS A 22 7.46 20.82 12.43
N PRO A 23 7.50 21.73 13.42
CA PRO A 23 6.46 21.85 14.44
C PRO A 23 5.09 22.31 13.90
N GLU A 24 5.08 23.18 12.88
CA GLU A 24 3.84 23.74 12.32
C GLU A 24 3.48 23.13 10.96
N ALA A 25 4.40 23.19 9.98
CA ALA A 25 4.17 22.68 8.64
C ALA A 25 4.22 21.14 8.51
N GLY A 26 4.79 20.44 9.49
CA GLY A 26 4.96 18.98 9.50
C GLY A 26 4.21 18.32 10.65
N ILE A 27 4.72 17.18 11.12
CA ILE A 27 4.14 16.42 12.24
C ILE A 27 4.89 16.63 13.56
N GLY A 28 5.78 17.62 13.65
CA GLY A 28 6.65 17.83 14.81
C GLY A 28 5.91 18.15 16.12
N GLY A 29 4.68 18.66 16.04
CA GLY A 29 3.81 18.90 17.20
C GLY A 29 2.96 17.69 17.63
N TRP A 30 3.03 16.55 16.93
CA TRP A 30 2.17 15.40 17.21
C TRP A 30 2.72 14.57 18.37
N SER A 31 1.82 14.18 19.29
CA SER A 31 2.11 13.17 20.29
C SER A 31 2.28 11.78 19.65
N ASP A 32 2.75 10.81 20.43
CA ASP A 32 2.83 9.41 19.97
C ASP A 32 1.44 8.86 19.68
N GLU A 33 0.46 9.20 20.53
CA GLU A 33 -0.94 8.83 20.35
C GLU A 33 -1.54 9.42 19.07
N ASP A 34 -1.23 10.69 18.76
CA ASP A 34 -1.68 11.33 17.51
C ASP A 34 -1.13 10.61 16.28
N PHE A 35 0.16 10.23 16.32
CA PHE A 35 0.80 9.52 15.22
C PHE A 35 0.20 8.12 15.03
N VAL A 36 0.07 7.35 16.11
CA VAL A 36 -0.54 6.00 16.06
C VAL A 36 -1.99 6.09 15.60
N ARG A 37 -2.77 7.07 16.09
CA ARG A 37 -4.16 7.28 15.67
C ARG A 37 -4.27 7.65 14.20
N ALA A 38 -3.39 8.52 13.69
CA ALA A 38 -3.36 8.85 12.28
C ALA A 38 -3.05 7.60 11.42
N MET A 39 -2.00 6.86 11.78
CA MET A 39 -1.55 5.68 11.03
C MET A 39 -2.54 4.52 11.07
N THR A 40 -3.27 4.32 12.17
CA THR A 40 -4.13 3.13 12.34
C THR A 40 -5.61 3.39 12.14
N LEU A 41 -6.07 4.62 12.39
CA LEU A 41 -7.48 5.00 12.28
C LEU A 41 -7.73 6.03 11.18
N GLY A 42 -6.69 6.64 10.60
CA GLY A 42 -6.86 7.70 9.62
C GLY A 42 -7.51 8.93 10.23
N GLU A 43 -7.12 9.32 11.44
CA GLU A 43 -7.66 10.47 12.16
C GLU A 43 -6.55 11.47 12.51
N ALA A 44 -6.78 12.73 12.19
CA ALA A 44 -5.86 13.83 12.49
C ALA A 44 -5.94 14.22 13.98
N PRO A 45 -4.96 14.98 14.50
CA PRO A 45 -5.00 15.50 15.88
C PRO A 45 -6.24 16.33 16.19
N ASP A 46 -6.80 17.02 15.19
CA ASP A 46 -8.02 17.82 15.33
C ASP A 46 -9.34 17.01 15.24
N GLY A 47 -9.24 15.68 15.10
CA GLY A 47 -10.37 14.77 14.98
C GLY A 47 -10.94 14.64 13.56
N SER A 48 -10.40 15.36 12.57
CA SER A 48 -10.81 15.20 11.18
C SER A 48 -10.33 13.86 10.60
N HIS A 49 -11.05 13.34 9.60
CA HIS A 49 -10.72 12.05 8.98
C HIS A 49 -9.81 12.23 7.76
N TYR A 50 -8.76 11.42 7.66
CA TYR A 50 -7.93 11.28 6.46
C TYR A 50 -8.65 10.50 5.36
N PHE A 51 -8.41 10.91 4.12
CA PHE A 51 -8.86 10.17 2.94
C PHE A 51 -8.14 8.82 2.85
N PRO A 52 -8.81 7.75 2.41
CA PRO A 52 -8.26 6.40 2.37
C PRO A 52 -7.12 6.19 1.37
N VAL A 53 -6.76 7.22 0.58
CA VAL A 53 -5.49 7.25 -0.16
C VAL A 53 -4.27 7.20 0.77
N PHE A 54 -4.43 7.64 2.02
CA PHE A 54 -3.51 7.32 3.10
C PHE A 54 -3.86 5.89 3.59
N PRO A 55 -2.98 4.89 3.43
CA PRO A 55 -3.34 3.49 3.61
C PRO A 55 -3.37 3.07 5.08
N TYR A 56 -4.10 3.81 5.91
CA TYR A 56 -4.30 3.50 7.32
C TYR A 56 -5.03 2.16 7.54
N THR A 57 -5.76 1.68 6.54
CA THR A 57 -6.36 0.34 6.53
C THR A 57 -5.30 -0.77 6.58
N SER A 58 -4.15 -0.57 5.94
CA SER A 58 -3.00 -1.47 6.01
C SER A 58 -2.12 -1.20 7.22
N PHE A 59 -1.77 0.06 7.48
CA PHE A 59 -0.90 0.42 8.60
C PHE A 59 -1.49 0.08 9.96
N ARG A 60 -2.82 -0.04 10.07
CA ARG A 60 -3.49 -0.58 11.26
C ARG A 60 -2.95 -1.94 11.70
N LEU A 61 -2.48 -2.75 10.76
CA LEU A 61 -1.93 -4.07 11.05
C LEU A 61 -0.55 -3.98 11.72
N MET A 62 0.16 -2.85 11.63
CA MET A 62 1.45 -2.66 12.26
C MET A 62 1.35 -2.72 13.79
N THR A 63 2.41 -3.19 14.43
CA THR A 63 2.53 -3.09 15.89
C THR A 63 2.74 -1.63 16.30
N GLU A 64 2.25 -1.27 17.47
CA GLU A 64 2.47 0.07 18.02
C GLU A 64 3.96 0.40 18.13
N THR A 65 4.78 -0.57 18.55
CA THR A 65 6.24 -0.43 18.62
C THR A 65 6.85 -0.07 17.26
N ASP A 66 6.45 -0.75 16.19
CA ASP A 66 6.99 -0.45 14.86
C ASP A 66 6.53 0.93 14.34
N LEU A 67 5.31 1.35 14.68
CA LEU A 67 4.84 2.70 14.38
C LEU A 67 5.66 3.77 15.12
N LEU A 68 5.98 3.55 16.39
CA LEU A 68 6.81 4.48 17.16
C LEU A 68 8.26 4.51 16.66
N HIS A 69 8.84 3.37 16.28
CA HIS A 69 10.15 3.35 15.63
C HIS A 69 10.15 4.11 14.29
N LEU A 70 9.07 3.97 13.50
CA LEU A 70 8.90 4.76 12.28
C LEU A 70 8.84 6.25 12.60
N LYS A 71 8.08 6.65 13.63
CA LYS A 71 8.02 8.03 14.08
C LYS A 71 9.39 8.55 14.50
N ASP A 72 10.13 7.80 15.31
CA ASP A 72 11.47 8.18 15.76
C ASP A 72 12.42 8.38 14.57
N TYR A 73 12.36 7.48 13.58
CA TYR A 73 13.13 7.63 12.36
C TYR A 73 12.74 8.92 11.62
N LEU A 74 11.44 9.19 11.41
CA LEU A 74 10.97 10.44 10.79
C LEU A 74 11.45 11.67 11.56
N PHE A 75 11.47 11.62 12.88
CA PHE A 75 11.88 12.72 13.75
C PHE A 75 13.41 12.90 13.80
N SER A 76 14.18 11.91 13.36
CA SER A 76 15.62 12.02 13.17
C SER A 76 16.02 12.77 11.88
N LEU A 77 15.08 12.93 10.94
CA LEU A 77 15.33 13.56 9.65
C LEU A 77 15.22 15.09 9.69
N PRO A 78 15.80 15.82 8.71
CA PRO A 78 15.68 17.27 8.64
C PRO A 78 14.22 17.76 8.55
N ALA A 79 13.89 18.77 9.36
CA ALA A 79 12.62 19.47 9.29
C ALA A 79 12.49 20.30 7.99
N SER A 80 11.29 20.37 7.44
CA SER A 80 10.96 21.23 6.30
C SER A 80 9.80 22.17 6.63
N PRO A 81 9.92 23.50 6.42
CA PRO A 81 8.84 24.46 6.64
C PRO A 81 7.80 24.48 5.50
N LYS A 82 7.85 23.53 4.56
CA LYS A 82 6.94 23.49 3.42
C LYS A 82 5.52 23.18 3.89
N VAL A 83 4.61 24.14 3.70
CA VAL A 83 3.18 23.99 4.03
C VAL A 83 2.52 22.98 3.09
N ASN A 84 1.58 22.20 3.64
CA ASN A 84 0.79 21.24 2.88
C ASN A 84 -0.04 21.91 1.78
N ARG A 85 -0.16 21.22 0.65
CA ARG A 85 -1.06 21.62 -0.44
C ARG A 85 -2.43 20.98 -0.22
N GLU A 86 -3.47 21.79 -0.34
CA GLU A 86 -4.86 21.31 -0.34
C GLU A 86 -5.12 20.35 -1.50
N HIS A 87 -5.94 19.33 -1.24
CA HIS A 87 -6.32 18.35 -2.26
C HIS A 87 -7.22 18.97 -3.34
N GLU A 88 -7.01 18.56 -4.59
CA GLU A 88 -7.85 18.95 -5.73
C GLU A 88 -8.92 17.88 -5.95
N VAL A 89 -9.86 17.81 -5.02
CA VAL A 89 -10.92 16.81 -4.98
C VAL A 89 -12.26 17.53 -5.17
N PRO A 90 -13.06 17.18 -6.19
CA PRO A 90 -14.35 17.81 -6.41
C PRO A 90 -15.39 17.37 -5.37
N PHE A 91 -16.42 18.20 -5.19
CA PHE A 91 -17.63 17.81 -4.47
C PHE A 91 -18.32 16.63 -5.19
N PRO A 92 -18.85 15.62 -4.45
CA PRO A 92 -18.94 15.53 -2.98
C PRO A 92 -17.75 14.82 -2.31
N PHE A 93 -16.73 14.39 -3.06
CA PHE A 93 -15.64 13.56 -2.55
C PHE A 93 -14.66 14.31 -1.64
N ASN A 94 -14.71 15.65 -1.61
CA ASN A 94 -13.89 16.47 -0.71
C ASN A 94 -14.40 16.50 0.74
N LEU A 95 -15.58 15.95 1.03
CA LEU A 95 -16.16 15.96 2.36
C LEU A 95 -15.49 14.91 3.26
N ARG A 96 -15.00 15.35 4.43
CA ARG A 96 -14.42 14.46 5.45
C ARG A 96 -15.46 13.69 6.30
N PRO A 97 -16.61 14.26 6.72
CA PRO A 97 -17.53 13.56 7.63
C PRO A 97 -18.06 12.20 7.12
N PRO A 98 -18.39 12.02 5.82
CA PRO A 98 -18.81 10.71 5.29
C PRO A 98 -17.76 9.60 5.47
N LEU A 99 -16.48 9.94 5.64
CA LEU A 99 -15.42 8.97 5.85
C LEU A 99 -15.60 8.17 7.15
N PHE A 100 -16.32 8.70 8.13
CA PHE A 100 -16.72 7.94 9.31
C PHE A 100 -17.48 6.66 8.92
N PHE A 101 -18.51 6.80 8.07
CA PHE A 101 -19.30 5.67 7.59
C PHE A 101 -18.50 4.77 6.65
N TRP A 102 -17.62 5.34 5.84
CA TRP A 102 -16.69 4.57 5.01
C TRP A 102 -15.82 3.63 5.86
N LYS A 103 -15.24 4.15 6.95
CA LYS A 103 -14.43 3.35 7.89
C LYS A 103 -15.24 2.25 8.56
N LEU A 104 -16.51 2.49 8.92
CA LEU A 104 -17.37 1.43 9.46
C LEU A 104 -17.56 0.24 8.51
N MET A 105 -17.43 0.47 7.20
CA MET A 105 -17.55 -0.59 6.19
C MET A 105 -16.22 -1.26 5.84
N PHE A 106 -15.12 -0.50 5.84
CA PHE A 106 -13.85 -0.94 5.22
C PHE A 106 -12.64 -0.93 6.15
N LEU A 107 -12.74 -0.35 7.35
CA LEU A 107 -11.67 -0.40 8.35
C LEU A 107 -11.91 -1.61 9.28
N GLU A 108 -11.15 -2.67 9.05
CA GLU A 108 -11.18 -3.84 9.92
C GLU A 108 -10.69 -3.49 11.35
N LYS A 109 -11.14 -4.27 12.33
CA LYS A 109 -10.72 -4.12 13.73
C LYS A 109 -9.58 -5.09 14.03
N GLY A 110 -8.64 -4.68 14.87
CA GLY A 110 -7.51 -5.50 15.30
C GLY A 110 -6.20 -5.17 14.59
N SER A 111 -5.08 -5.50 15.23
CA SER A 111 -3.74 -5.45 14.63
C SER A 111 -3.46 -6.78 13.92
N PHE A 112 -2.28 -6.89 13.27
CA PHE A 112 -1.84 -8.18 12.78
C PHE A 112 -1.74 -9.20 13.91
N GLU A 113 -2.33 -10.38 13.69
CA GLU A 113 -2.23 -11.53 14.58
C GLU A 113 -1.50 -12.66 13.84
N LYS A 114 -0.51 -13.26 14.50
CA LYS A 114 0.22 -14.39 13.94
C LYS A 114 -0.70 -15.61 13.86
N ASP A 115 -0.70 -16.29 12.72
CA ASP A 115 -1.36 -17.58 12.55
C ASP A 115 -0.46 -18.68 13.17
N PRO A 116 -0.90 -19.34 14.26
CA PRO A 116 -0.11 -20.37 14.93
C PRO A 116 0.03 -21.67 14.11
N SER A 117 -0.77 -21.84 13.06
CA SER A 117 -0.64 -22.97 12.12
C SER A 117 0.43 -22.74 11.05
N LYS A 118 0.99 -21.53 10.97
CA LYS A 118 1.98 -21.12 9.97
C LYS A 118 3.36 -20.94 10.59
N SER A 119 4.38 -21.02 9.75
CA SER A 119 5.77 -20.79 10.18
C SER A 119 6.00 -19.32 10.56
N GLU A 120 7.07 -19.05 11.32
CA GLU A 120 7.47 -17.67 11.62
C GLU A 120 7.81 -16.88 10.36
N LEU A 121 8.47 -17.53 9.39
CA LEU A 121 8.81 -16.93 8.10
C LEU A 121 7.54 -16.49 7.35
N TRP A 122 6.51 -17.34 7.32
CA TRP A 122 5.24 -17.01 6.70
C TRP A 122 4.56 -15.81 7.40
N ASN A 123 4.51 -15.84 8.74
CA ASN A 123 3.93 -14.75 9.53
C ASN A 123 4.66 -13.43 9.33
N ARG A 124 5.99 -13.46 9.23
CA ARG A 124 6.82 -12.29 8.89
C ARG A 124 6.47 -11.76 7.50
N GLY A 125 6.34 -12.64 6.51
CA GLY A 125 5.95 -12.28 5.15
C GLY A 125 4.56 -11.67 5.06
N ALA A 126 3.59 -12.25 5.76
CA ALA A 126 2.23 -11.74 5.85
C ALA A 126 2.19 -10.36 6.50
N TYR A 127 2.94 -10.15 7.58
CA TYR A 127 3.05 -8.86 8.24
C TYR A 127 3.66 -7.80 7.31
N LEU A 128 4.80 -8.10 6.70
CA LEU A 128 5.47 -7.18 5.78
C LEU A 128 4.59 -6.83 4.58
N SER A 129 3.99 -7.83 3.93
CA SER A 129 3.22 -7.64 2.70
C SER A 129 1.91 -6.89 2.93
N ASN A 130 1.18 -7.21 4.00
CA ASN A 130 -0.14 -6.61 4.24
C ASN A 130 -0.07 -5.28 5.01
N ALA A 131 0.89 -5.12 5.93
CA ALA A 131 0.97 -3.96 6.80
C ALA A 131 1.93 -2.90 6.26
N LEU A 132 3.24 -3.22 6.20
CA LEU A 132 4.27 -2.23 5.87
C LEU A 132 4.32 -1.90 4.37
N ALA A 133 4.32 -2.95 3.53
CA ALA A 133 4.40 -2.84 2.08
C ALA A 133 3.03 -2.63 1.42
N HIS A 134 1.94 -2.88 2.17
CA HIS A 134 0.55 -2.66 1.77
C HIS A 134 0.26 -3.05 0.30
N CYS A 135 0.74 -4.23 -0.13
CA CYS A 135 0.72 -4.63 -1.55
C CYS A 135 -0.71 -4.64 -2.12
N GLY A 136 -1.70 -4.89 -1.26
CA GLY A 136 -3.11 -4.90 -1.62
C GLY A 136 -3.66 -3.54 -2.04
N GLU A 137 -3.03 -2.43 -1.66
CA GLU A 137 -3.50 -1.10 -2.05
C GLU A 137 -3.37 -0.88 -3.57
N CYS A 138 -2.41 -1.57 -4.21
CA CYS A 138 -2.22 -1.61 -5.66
C CYS A 138 -2.82 -2.88 -6.28
N HIS A 139 -2.50 -4.06 -5.72
CA HIS A 139 -2.79 -5.36 -6.31
C HIS A 139 -4.17 -5.93 -5.95
N THR A 140 -5.09 -5.16 -5.35
CA THR A 140 -6.47 -5.59 -5.10
C THR A 140 -7.43 -4.60 -5.73
N PRO A 141 -8.42 -5.06 -6.53
CA PRO A 141 -9.36 -4.16 -7.18
C PRO A 141 -10.28 -3.49 -6.15
N ARG A 142 -10.68 -2.25 -6.42
CA ARG A 142 -11.61 -1.49 -5.57
C ARG A 142 -13.06 -1.64 -6.02
N ASN A 143 -13.98 -1.40 -5.08
CA ASN A 143 -15.40 -1.22 -5.35
C ASN A 143 -15.71 0.26 -5.68
N LEU A 144 -16.97 0.56 -6.03
CA LEU A 144 -17.40 1.92 -6.40
C LEU A 144 -17.25 2.96 -5.28
N LEU A 145 -17.12 2.52 -4.02
CA LEU A 145 -16.88 3.37 -2.85
C LEU A 145 -15.38 3.51 -2.53
N GLY A 146 -14.48 2.99 -3.38
CA GLY A 146 -13.03 3.04 -3.19
C GLY A 146 -12.48 2.02 -2.18
N GLY A 147 -13.32 1.17 -1.59
CA GLY A 147 -12.87 0.09 -0.70
C GLY A 147 -12.27 -1.09 -1.46
N LEU A 148 -11.23 -1.71 -0.91
CA LEU A 148 -10.63 -2.93 -1.48
C LEU A 148 -11.65 -4.09 -1.47
N LYS A 149 -11.71 -4.86 -2.56
CA LYS A 149 -12.55 -6.06 -2.64
C LYS A 149 -11.83 -7.23 -1.98
N ALA A 150 -12.14 -7.52 -0.71
CA ALA A 150 -11.49 -8.60 0.06
C ALA A 150 -11.52 -9.98 -0.65
N SER A 151 -12.58 -10.30 -1.40
CA SER A 151 -12.67 -11.56 -2.17
C SER A 151 -11.71 -11.64 -3.36
N MET A 152 -11.06 -10.54 -3.71
CA MET A 152 -10.11 -10.40 -4.82
C MET A 152 -8.73 -9.97 -4.28
N HIS A 153 -8.42 -10.28 -3.02
CA HIS A 153 -7.16 -9.93 -2.39
C HIS A 153 -5.99 -10.37 -3.27
N TYR A 154 -5.17 -9.41 -3.69
CA TYR A 154 -3.97 -9.57 -4.52
C TYR A 154 -4.23 -10.05 -5.96
N ALA A 155 -5.49 -10.10 -6.38
CA ALA A 155 -5.89 -10.57 -7.71
C ALA A 155 -5.65 -9.56 -8.83
N GLY A 156 -4.97 -8.44 -8.57
CA GLY A 156 -4.65 -7.39 -9.53
C GLY A 156 -5.78 -6.38 -9.75
N SER A 157 -5.42 -5.19 -10.23
CA SER A 157 -6.34 -4.08 -10.52
C SER A 157 -6.03 -3.46 -11.88
N ARG A 158 -7.06 -3.24 -12.70
CA ARG A 158 -6.93 -2.49 -13.96
C ARG A 158 -6.72 -1.00 -13.70
N GLU A 159 -7.33 -0.50 -12.64
CA GLU A 159 -7.26 0.88 -12.17
C GLU A 159 -6.49 0.91 -10.84
N GLY A 160 -5.19 0.64 -10.90
CA GLY A 160 -4.30 0.83 -9.76
C GLY A 160 -4.06 2.32 -9.48
N PRO A 161 -3.14 2.65 -8.55
CA PRO A 161 -2.82 4.03 -8.23
C PRO A 161 -2.37 4.79 -9.48
N GLU A 162 -2.78 6.06 -9.59
CA GLU A 162 -2.48 6.92 -10.74
C GLU A 162 -2.99 6.36 -12.11
N GLY A 163 -3.90 5.39 -12.08
CA GLY A 163 -4.43 4.74 -13.29
C GLY A 163 -3.51 3.67 -13.86
N GLU A 164 -2.40 3.33 -13.19
CA GLU A 164 -1.52 2.26 -13.63
C GLU A 164 -2.12 0.89 -13.35
N LEU A 165 -1.86 -0.06 -14.25
CA LEU A 165 -2.26 -1.44 -14.09
C LEU A 165 -1.39 -2.12 -13.03
N ALA A 166 -2.02 -2.78 -12.05
CA ALA A 166 -1.35 -3.65 -11.10
C ALA A 166 -1.68 -5.13 -11.43
N PRO A 167 -0.68 -5.98 -11.72
CA PRO A 167 -0.93 -7.37 -12.11
C PRO A 167 -1.49 -8.20 -10.95
N ASN A 168 -2.05 -9.36 -11.26
CA ASN A 168 -2.42 -10.36 -10.27
C ASN A 168 -1.16 -11.01 -9.68
N ILE A 169 -1.02 -10.97 -8.36
CA ILE A 169 0.13 -11.55 -7.63
C ILE A 169 -0.28 -12.73 -6.74
N THR A 170 -1.46 -13.31 -6.98
CA THR A 170 -1.83 -14.62 -6.42
C THR A 170 -1.13 -15.75 -7.20
N PRO A 171 -0.98 -16.96 -6.62
CA PRO A 171 -0.33 -18.09 -7.31
C PRO A 171 -1.22 -18.76 -8.38
N ASP A 172 -2.18 -18.03 -8.95
CA ASP A 172 -2.93 -18.49 -10.11
C ASP A 172 -1.98 -18.74 -11.29
N GLN A 173 -2.14 -19.90 -11.95
CA GLN A 173 -1.21 -20.36 -12.98
C GLN A 173 -1.34 -19.61 -14.30
N GLU A 174 -2.53 -19.09 -14.60
CA GLU A 174 -2.80 -18.47 -15.91
C GLU A 174 -2.70 -16.96 -15.89
N THR A 175 -3.04 -16.34 -14.77
CA THR A 175 -3.21 -14.88 -14.67
C THR A 175 -2.33 -14.27 -13.60
N GLY A 176 -1.76 -15.06 -12.69
CA GLY A 176 -0.91 -14.60 -11.60
C GLY A 176 0.52 -15.11 -11.65
N ILE A 177 1.15 -15.23 -10.48
CA ILE A 177 2.56 -15.62 -10.31
C ILE A 177 2.74 -17.14 -10.14
N GLY A 178 1.75 -17.95 -10.52
CA GLY A 178 1.77 -19.40 -10.26
C GLY A 178 2.94 -20.17 -10.90
N ALA A 179 3.53 -19.63 -11.97
CA ALA A 179 4.69 -20.22 -12.62
C ALA A 179 6.03 -19.81 -11.98
N TRP A 180 6.03 -18.85 -11.04
CA TRP A 180 7.24 -18.29 -10.46
C TRP A 180 7.61 -19.02 -9.18
N SER A 181 8.91 -19.25 -8.99
CA SER A 181 9.44 -19.77 -7.74
C SER A 181 9.52 -18.69 -6.67
N LYS A 182 9.70 -19.09 -5.41
CA LYS A 182 10.00 -18.15 -4.31
C LYS A 182 11.30 -17.37 -4.58
N GLN A 183 12.27 -18.00 -5.26
CA GLN A 183 13.53 -17.36 -5.63
C GLN A 183 13.32 -16.28 -6.70
N ASP A 184 12.45 -16.53 -7.68
CA ASP A 184 12.13 -15.52 -8.71
C ASP A 184 11.45 -14.30 -8.10
N LEU A 185 10.55 -14.50 -7.13
CA LEU A 185 9.90 -13.41 -6.41
C LEU A 185 10.88 -12.62 -5.54
N GLN A 186 11.77 -13.33 -4.83
CA GLN A 186 12.83 -12.68 -4.07
C GLN A 186 13.72 -11.84 -5.00
N TRP A 187 14.14 -12.41 -6.12
CA TRP A 187 14.98 -11.74 -7.12
C TRP A 187 14.29 -10.50 -7.70
N LEU A 188 12.99 -10.58 -7.99
CA LEU A 188 12.21 -9.44 -8.45
C LEU A 188 12.17 -8.32 -7.41
N LEU A 189 11.89 -8.64 -6.14
CA LEU A 189 11.82 -7.62 -5.09
C LEU A 189 13.19 -7.02 -4.78
N GLU A 190 14.28 -7.76 -5.03
CA GLU A 190 15.65 -7.31 -4.81
C GLU A 190 16.17 -6.44 -5.98
N THR A 191 15.78 -6.76 -7.22
CA THR A 191 16.44 -6.22 -8.42
C THR A 191 15.52 -5.57 -9.44
N GLY A 192 14.22 -5.75 -9.34
CA GLY A 192 13.25 -5.34 -10.36
C GLY A 192 13.18 -6.26 -11.58
N MET A 193 14.03 -7.29 -11.66
CA MET A 193 14.05 -8.22 -12.80
C MET A 193 13.05 -9.36 -12.62
N LYS A 194 12.28 -9.62 -13.67
CA LYS A 194 11.40 -10.79 -13.79
C LYS A 194 12.18 -12.01 -14.30
N PRO A 195 11.67 -13.24 -14.08
CA PRO A 195 12.33 -14.46 -14.56
C PRO A 195 12.43 -14.59 -16.10
N ASP A 196 11.66 -13.82 -16.86
CA ASP A 196 11.76 -13.71 -18.33
C ASP A 196 12.84 -12.72 -18.81
N ALA A 197 13.66 -12.20 -17.87
CA ALA A 197 14.70 -11.19 -18.09
C ALA A 197 14.21 -9.81 -18.55
N ASP A 198 12.91 -9.56 -18.43
CA ASP A 198 12.33 -8.21 -18.52
C ASP A 198 12.22 -7.58 -17.12
N ASN A 199 11.96 -6.28 -17.04
CA ASN A 199 11.95 -5.53 -15.79
C ASN A 199 10.56 -5.00 -15.44
N VAL A 200 10.33 -4.83 -14.14
CA VAL A 200 9.18 -4.07 -13.65
C VAL A 200 9.35 -2.60 -14.00
N GLN A 201 8.25 -1.92 -14.32
CA GLN A 201 8.20 -0.51 -14.70
C GLN A 201 7.16 0.24 -13.86
N GLY A 202 7.12 1.57 -13.99
CA GLY A 202 6.12 2.41 -13.33
C GLY A 202 6.25 2.43 -11.81
N LEU A 203 5.12 2.55 -11.11
CA LEU A 203 5.07 2.70 -9.66
C LEU A 203 5.68 1.51 -8.90
N MET A 204 5.59 0.30 -9.47
CA MET A 204 6.19 -0.87 -8.82
C MET A 204 7.72 -0.85 -8.91
N ALA A 205 8.30 -0.27 -9.97
CA ALA A 205 9.75 -0.07 -10.04
C ALA A 205 10.22 0.93 -8.95
N GLU A 206 9.49 2.04 -8.76
CA GLU A 206 9.76 2.98 -7.66
C GLU A 206 9.68 2.29 -6.29
N ALA A 207 8.68 1.44 -6.07
CA ALA A 207 8.53 0.70 -4.80
C ALA A 207 9.70 -0.28 -4.54
N ILE A 208 10.27 -0.85 -5.60
CA ILE A 208 11.44 -1.73 -5.51
C ILE A 208 12.70 -0.90 -5.25
N ASP A 209 12.96 0.12 -6.07
CA ASP A 209 14.19 0.91 -6.03
C ASP A 209 14.31 1.69 -4.71
N ASP A 210 13.24 2.34 -4.25
CA ASP A 210 13.26 3.18 -3.05
C ASP A 210 12.88 2.42 -1.75
N GLY A 211 12.52 1.14 -1.86
CA GLY A 211 11.94 0.36 -0.77
C GLY A 211 12.51 -1.05 -0.66
N TYR A 212 12.01 -1.96 -1.50
CA TYR A 212 12.27 -3.40 -1.33
C TYR A 212 13.73 -3.79 -1.57
N SER A 213 14.45 -3.11 -2.48
CA SER A 213 15.86 -3.35 -2.77
C SER A 213 16.79 -3.07 -1.57
N HIS A 214 16.29 -2.36 -0.55
CA HIS A 214 17.01 -2.06 0.68
C HIS A 214 16.65 -2.99 1.84
N LEU A 215 15.70 -3.90 1.64
CA LEU A 215 15.31 -4.84 2.67
C LEU A 215 16.35 -5.96 2.85
N PRO A 216 16.48 -6.50 4.08
CA PRO A 216 17.28 -7.69 4.30
C PRO A 216 16.77 -8.87 3.45
N PRO A 217 17.66 -9.72 2.90
CA PRO A 217 17.24 -10.86 2.07
C PRO A 217 16.25 -11.82 2.76
N GLU A 218 16.30 -11.95 4.08
CA GLU A 218 15.37 -12.74 4.87
C GLU A 218 13.93 -12.21 4.83
N ASP A 219 13.75 -10.89 4.76
CA ASP A 219 12.45 -10.25 4.69
C ASP A 219 11.86 -10.41 3.28
N LEU A 220 12.69 -10.28 2.24
CA LEU A 220 12.28 -10.58 0.86
C LEU A 220 11.86 -12.04 0.68
N LYS A 221 12.62 -12.96 1.27
CA LYS A 221 12.27 -14.39 1.32
C LYS A 221 10.96 -14.62 2.07
N ALA A 222 10.72 -13.92 3.18
CA ALA A 222 9.48 -14.01 3.93
C ALA A 222 8.28 -13.54 3.10
N MET A 223 8.40 -12.39 2.41
CA MET A 223 7.36 -11.89 1.50
C MET A 223 7.07 -12.90 0.39
N ALA A 224 8.10 -13.46 -0.25
CA ALA A 224 7.94 -14.52 -1.26
C ALA A 224 7.24 -15.77 -0.71
N GLU A 225 7.60 -16.23 0.51
CA GLU A 225 6.93 -17.35 1.20
C GLU A 225 5.42 -17.10 1.37
N TYR A 226 5.06 -15.87 1.75
CA TYR A 226 3.67 -15.48 1.93
C TYR A 226 2.92 -15.42 0.59
N LEU A 227 3.45 -14.74 -0.43
CA LEU A 227 2.77 -14.54 -1.71
C LEU A 227 2.41 -15.85 -2.41
N VAL A 228 3.34 -16.82 -2.47
CA VAL A 228 3.06 -18.12 -3.13
C VAL A 228 2.08 -19.00 -2.35
N SER A 229 1.83 -18.67 -1.08
CA SER A 229 0.92 -19.44 -0.23
C SER A 229 -0.53 -18.99 -0.33
N LEU A 230 -0.78 -17.85 -0.98
CA LEU A 230 -2.11 -17.26 -1.10
C LEU A 230 -3.05 -18.18 -1.87
N PRO A 231 -4.37 -18.09 -1.64
CA PRO A 231 -5.34 -18.75 -2.52
C PRO A 231 -5.18 -18.22 -3.96
N PRO A 232 -5.13 -19.09 -4.99
CA PRO A 232 -5.08 -18.65 -6.37
C PRO A 232 -6.44 -18.02 -6.75
N ILE A 233 -6.41 -16.85 -7.38
CA ILE A 233 -7.60 -16.18 -7.90
C ILE A 233 -7.36 -15.89 -9.37
N LYS A 234 -8.17 -16.49 -10.24
CA LYS A 234 -8.10 -16.23 -11.68
C LYS A 234 -8.67 -14.85 -11.99
N ASN A 235 -7.83 -13.91 -12.39
CA ASN A 235 -8.23 -12.58 -12.79
C ASN A 235 -7.23 -12.00 -13.80
N ARG A 236 -7.64 -11.91 -15.06
CA ARG A 236 -6.80 -11.37 -16.13
C ARG A 236 -6.94 -9.85 -16.18
N VAL A 237 -5.85 -9.16 -15.84
CA VAL A 237 -5.77 -7.70 -15.87
C VAL A 237 -4.99 -7.32 -17.14
N ILE A 238 -5.64 -6.60 -18.05
CA ILE A 238 -5.10 -6.19 -19.35
C ILE A 238 -5.26 -4.67 -19.45
N SER A 239 -4.28 -3.97 -20.03
CA SER A 239 -4.39 -2.53 -20.33
C SER A 239 -5.24 -2.32 -21.58
N GLU A 240 -5.95 -1.18 -21.68
CA GLU A 240 -6.88 -0.90 -22.81
C GLU A 240 -6.22 -1.01 -24.19
N ASN A 241 -4.91 -0.77 -24.30
CA ASN A 241 -4.19 -0.88 -25.57
C ASN A 241 -4.11 -2.33 -26.12
N GLN A 242 -4.21 -3.35 -25.25
CA GLN A 242 -4.17 -4.76 -25.64
C GLN A 242 -5.56 -5.39 -25.85
N ASP A 243 -6.64 -4.73 -25.42
CA ASP A 243 -8.01 -5.18 -25.74
C ASP A 243 -8.31 -5.02 -27.25
N SER A 244 -7.60 -4.13 -27.96
CA SER A 244 -7.79 -3.89 -29.40
C SER A 244 -7.12 -4.89 -30.36
N GLU A 245 -6.21 -5.73 -29.85
CA GLU A 245 -5.47 -6.71 -30.66
C GLU A 245 -6.08 -8.12 -30.64
N GLN A 246 -7.10 -8.38 -29.81
CA GLN A 246 -7.77 -9.68 -29.73
C GLN A 246 -9.02 -9.83 -30.62
N ASP A 247 -9.39 -8.77 -31.37
CA ASP A 247 -10.57 -8.73 -32.24
C ASP A 247 -10.26 -8.99 -33.74
N TRP A 248 -9.12 -9.62 -34.08
CA TRP A 248 -8.76 -9.96 -35.48
C TRP A 248 -8.49 -11.45 -35.70
#